data_AF-A0A958KU56-F1
#
_entry.id   AF-A0A958KU56-F1
#
_cell.length_a   1.000
_cell.length_b   1.000
_cell.length_c   1.000
_cell.angle_alpha   90.00
_cell.angle_beta   90.00
_cell.angle_gamma   90.00
#
_symmetry.space_group_name_H-M   'P 1'
#
loop_
_entity.id
_entity.type
_entity.pdbx_description
1 polymer ?
#
loop_
_entity_poly.entity_id
_entity_poly.type
_entity_poly.pdbx_seq_one_letter_code
_entity_poly.pdbx_strand_id
1 'polypeptide(L)'
;MKSIVDLLNEKNLHLDKFYRLNESELEKFNCGEFEGLEVFYSTREGILQIIKKIDEMIEDSNDMVEDVKDVSGQEKKSILQSLQYKKDIVARILEQDLQILSAIEKEKSSIIKELSQVRTTKKALGSYKSGGQKTRLDEEA
;
A
#
# COMPACT_ATOMS: atom_id res chain seq x y z
N MET A 1 -25.17 -22.32 -3.49
CA MET A 1 -23.73 -22.65 -3.44
C MET A 1 -23.10 -21.98 -4.65
N LYS A 2 -22.10 -21.11 -4.47
CA LYS A 2 -21.40 -20.47 -5.61
C LYS A 2 -20.52 -21.53 -6.29
N SER A 3 -20.38 -21.49 -7.61
CA SER A 3 -19.45 -22.38 -8.31
C SER A 3 -18.00 -21.95 -8.07
N ILE A 4 -17.04 -22.85 -8.27
CA ILE A 4 -15.60 -22.51 -8.23
C ILE A 4 -15.28 -21.37 -9.21
N VAL A 5 -15.90 -21.37 -10.39
CA VAL A 5 -15.73 -20.31 -11.38
C VAL A 5 -16.22 -18.96 -10.84
N ASP A 6 -17.36 -18.94 -10.14
CA ASP A 6 -17.87 -17.71 -9.53
C ASP A 6 -16.93 -17.18 -8.44
N LEU A 7 -16.41 -18.07 -7.59
CA LEU A 7 -15.45 -17.71 -6.54
C LEU A 7 -14.15 -17.15 -7.12
N LEU A 8 -13.62 -17.77 -8.19
CA LEU A 8 -12.43 -17.27 -8.88
C LEU A 8 -12.65 -15.90 -9.52
N ASN A 9 -13.83 -15.68 -10.13
CA ASN A 9 -14.17 -14.40 -10.73
C ASN A 9 -14.38 -13.31 -9.67
N GLU A 10 -15.00 -13.64 -8.54
CA GLU A 10 -15.15 -12.73 -7.41
C GLU A 10 -13.79 -12.37 -6.81
N LYS A 11 -12.89 -13.35 -6.65
CA LYS A 11 -11.50 -13.09 -6.24
C LYS A 11 -10.81 -12.13 -7.19
N ASN A 12 -10.93 -12.35 -8.50
CA ASN A 12 -10.35 -11.46 -9.51
C ASN A 12 -10.93 -10.04 -9.45
N LEU A 13 -12.23 -9.90 -9.22
CA LEU A 13 -12.87 -8.60 -9.00
C LEU A 13 -12.27 -7.85 -7.79
N HIS A 14 -11.97 -8.56 -6.71
CA HIS A 14 -11.34 -7.94 -5.54
C HIS A 14 -9.86 -7.58 -5.79
N LEU A 15 -9.14 -8.37 -6.59
CA LEU A 15 -7.80 -8.01 -7.06
C LEU A 15 -7.83 -6.76 -7.96
N ASP A 16 -8.84 -6.61 -8.83
CA ASP A 16 -9.05 -5.40 -9.63
C ASP A 16 -9.29 -4.16 -8.76
N LYS A 17 -10.10 -4.30 -7.70
CA LYS A 17 -10.32 -3.22 -6.73
C LYS A 17 -9.04 -2.85 -6.02
N PHE A 18 -8.23 -3.84 -5.64
CA PHE A 18 -6.93 -3.62 -5.01
C PHE A 18 -5.97 -2.87 -5.95
N TYR A 19 -5.87 -3.32 -7.19
CA TYR A 19 -5.05 -2.69 -8.24
C TYR A 19 -5.44 -1.23 -8.48
N ARG A 20 -6.74 -0.95 -8.61
CA ARG A 20 -7.25 0.43 -8.83
C ARG A 20 -7.03 1.33 -7.63
N LEU A 21 -7.19 0.79 -6.42
CA LEU A 21 -6.89 1.51 -5.18
C LEU A 21 -5.41 1.92 -5.16
N ASN A 22 -4.51 1.00 -5.51
CA ASN A 22 -3.08 1.28 -5.63
C ASN A 22 -2.79 2.35 -6.69
N GLU A 23 -3.39 2.30 -7.89
CA GLU A 23 -3.20 3.33 -8.93
C GLU A 23 -3.62 4.72 -8.42
N SER A 24 -4.81 4.81 -7.84
CA SER A 24 -5.36 6.06 -7.32
C SER A 24 -4.49 6.68 -6.24
N GLU A 25 -3.92 5.88 -5.34
CA GLU A 25 -3.05 6.40 -4.28
C GLU A 25 -1.62 6.67 -4.77
N LEU A 26 -1.12 5.92 -5.75
CA LEU A 26 0.16 6.23 -6.40
C LEU A 26 0.15 7.61 -7.06
N GLU A 27 -0.95 8.00 -7.70
CA GLU A 27 -1.11 9.35 -8.26
C GLU A 27 -0.95 10.43 -7.18
N LYS A 28 -1.56 10.22 -6.00
CA LYS A 28 -1.45 11.13 -4.85
C LYS A 28 -0.04 11.17 -4.27
N PHE A 29 0.60 10.01 -4.08
CA PHE A 29 1.97 9.94 -3.57
C PHE A 29 2.97 10.63 -4.50
N ASN A 30 2.76 10.57 -5.81
CA ASN A 30 3.57 11.31 -6.78
C ASN A 30 3.40 12.83 -6.68
N CYS A 31 2.26 13.31 -6.17
CA CYS A 31 1.99 14.71 -5.86
C CYS A 31 2.46 15.12 -4.44
N GLY A 32 2.99 14.19 -3.64
CA GLY A 32 3.38 14.45 -2.25
C GLY A 32 2.22 14.43 -1.24
N GLU A 33 1.05 13.94 -1.66
CA GLU A 33 -0.14 13.86 -0.80
C GLU A 33 -0.16 12.51 -0.07
N PHE A 34 0.12 12.52 1.23
CA PHE A 34 0.21 11.31 2.08
C PHE A 34 -0.80 11.31 3.24
N GLU A 35 -1.71 12.27 3.32
CA GLU A 35 -2.68 12.38 4.44
C GLU A 35 -3.61 11.17 4.53
N GLY A 36 -3.90 10.53 3.40
CA GLY A 36 -4.78 9.36 3.30
C GLY A 36 -4.12 8.01 3.59
N LEU A 37 -2.83 7.97 3.97
CA LEU A 37 -2.04 6.73 4.02
C LEU A 37 -2.64 5.65 4.93
N GLU A 38 -3.17 6.02 6.09
CA GLU A 38 -3.78 5.07 7.03
C GLU A 38 -5.08 4.47 6.47
N VAL A 39 -5.91 5.30 5.83
CA VAL A 39 -7.15 4.85 5.19
C VAL A 39 -6.83 3.92 4.02
N PHE A 40 -5.79 4.24 3.25
CA PHE A 40 -5.30 3.40 2.18
C PHE A 40 -4.88 2.01 2.69
N TYR A 41 -4.02 1.95 3.72
CA TYR A 41 -3.60 0.68 4.33
C TYR A 41 -4.78 -0.11 4.89
N SER A 42 -5.67 0.54 5.64
CA SER A 42 -6.85 -0.10 6.21
C SER A 42 -7.78 -0.69 5.13
N THR A 43 -7.99 0.05 4.04
CA THR A 43 -8.81 -0.40 2.90
C THR A 43 -8.16 -1.59 2.18
N ARG A 44 -6.84 -1.54 1.96
CA ARG A 44 -6.07 -2.66 1.40
C ARG A 44 -6.21 -3.91 2.25
N GLU A 45 -6.01 -3.79 3.55
CA GLU A 45 -6.16 -4.90 4.48
C GLU A 45 -7.58 -5.48 4.41
N GLY A 46 -8.60 -4.61 4.40
CA GLY A 46 -10.00 -5.03 4.22
C GLY A 46 -10.22 -5.85 2.94
N ILE A 47 -9.64 -5.46 1.81
CA ILE A 47 -9.73 -6.21 0.55
C ILE A 47 -9.00 -7.56 0.66
N LEU A 48 -7.81 -7.61 1.27
CA LEU A 48 -7.07 -8.87 1.48
C LEU A 48 -7.83 -9.84 2.37
N GLN A 49 -8.52 -9.35 3.41
CA GLN A 49 -9.37 -10.18 4.25
C GLN A 49 -10.55 -10.78 3.46
N ILE A 50 -11.13 -10.04 2.52
CA ILE A 50 -12.17 -10.58 1.64
C ILE A 50 -11.59 -11.67 0.72
N ILE A 51 -10.43 -11.42 0.10
CA ILE A 51 -9.75 -12.40 -0.76
C ILE A 51 -9.43 -13.67 0.02
N LYS A 52 -8.94 -13.54 1.25
CA LYS A 52 -8.64 -14.67 2.13
C LYS A 52 -9.89 -15.53 2.39
N LYS A 53 -11.03 -14.92 2.69
CA LYS A 53 -12.30 -15.65 2.86
C LYS A 53 -12.74 -16.36 1.58
N ILE A 54 -12.52 -15.75 0.42
CA ILE A 54 -12.83 -16.41 -0.86
C ILE A 54 -11.92 -17.62 -1.07
N ASP A 55 -10.63 -17.53 -0.69
CA ASP A 55 -9.72 -18.67 -0.75
C ASP A 55 -10.17 -19.81 0.17
N GLU A 56 -10.58 -19.52 1.41
CA GLU A 56 -11.16 -20.50 2.34
C GLU A 56 -12.41 -21.18 1.71
N MET A 57 -13.30 -20.41 1.08
CA MET A 57 -14.47 -20.98 0.38
C MET A 57 -14.12 -21.85 -0.82
N ILE A 58 -13.02 -21.55 -1.54
CA ILE A 58 -12.52 -22.36 -2.66
C ILE A 58 -11.96 -23.68 -2.13
N GLU A 59 -11.22 -23.64 -1.01
CA GLU A 59 -10.70 -24.83 -0.34
C GLU A 59 -11.84 -25.74 0.13
N ASP A 60 -12.82 -25.19 0.86
CA ASP A 60 -14.01 -25.93 1.29
C ASP A 60 -14.76 -26.56 0.11
N SER A 61 -14.86 -25.83 -1.01
CA SER A 61 -15.53 -26.33 -2.22
C SER A 61 -14.76 -27.45 -2.92
N ASN A 62 -13.43 -27.49 -2.78
CA ASN A 62 -12.61 -28.57 -3.34
C ASN A 62 -12.66 -29.82 -2.46
N ASP A 63 -12.69 -29.66 -1.13
CA ASP A 63 -12.73 -30.77 -0.17
C ASP A 63 -14.07 -31.53 -0.18
N MET A 64 -15.16 -30.85 -0.57
CA MET A 64 -16.50 -31.43 -0.69
C MET A 64 -16.73 -32.25 -1.99
N VAL A 65 -15.81 -32.19 -2.97
CA VAL A 65 -15.98 -32.86 -4.27
C VAL A 65 -15.21 -34.19 -4.28
N GLU A 66 -15.88 -35.27 -3.90
CA GLU A 66 -15.33 -36.65 -3.95
C GLU A 66 -15.24 -37.23 -5.38
N ASP A 67 -15.91 -36.63 -6.37
CA ASP A 67 -15.97 -37.14 -7.75
C ASP A 67 -15.51 -36.09 -8.79
N VAL A 68 -14.23 -36.17 -9.18
CA VAL A 68 -13.57 -35.30 -10.18
C VAL A 68 -14.11 -35.51 -11.62
N LYS A 69 -15.12 -36.35 -11.80
CA LYS A 69 -15.49 -36.89 -13.12
C LYS A 69 -16.42 -36.01 -13.96
N ASP A 70 -17.01 -34.94 -13.43
CA ASP A 70 -18.04 -34.15 -14.14
C ASP A 70 -17.74 -32.65 -14.32
N VAL A 71 -16.47 -32.22 -14.23
CA VAL A 71 -16.14 -30.83 -14.63
C VAL A 71 -16.13 -30.72 -16.16
N SER A 72 -17.08 -29.97 -16.70
CA SER A 72 -17.23 -29.77 -18.15
C SER A 72 -15.97 -29.13 -18.76
N GLY A 73 -15.70 -29.40 -20.04
CA GLY A 73 -14.57 -28.79 -20.75
C GLY A 73 -14.63 -27.26 -20.78
N GLN A 74 -15.84 -26.68 -20.74
CA GLN A 74 -16.06 -25.24 -20.68
C GLN A 74 -15.67 -24.66 -19.31
N GLU A 75 -16.05 -25.32 -18.21
CA GLU A 75 -15.65 -24.89 -16.86
C GLU A 75 -14.14 -24.95 -16.66
N LYS A 76 -13.47 -26.00 -17.15
CA LYS A 76 -12.00 -26.09 -17.12
C LYS A 76 -11.35 -24.90 -17.84
N LYS A 77 -11.88 -24.52 -19.00
CA LYS A 77 -11.39 -23.36 -19.75
C LYS A 77 -11.60 -22.06 -18.96
N SER A 78 -12.77 -21.86 -18.36
CA SER A 78 -13.06 -20.68 -17.54
C SER A 78 -12.12 -20.60 -16.32
N ILE A 79 -11.90 -21.71 -15.62
CA ILE A 79 -10.96 -21.77 -14.48
C ILE A 79 -9.55 -21.35 -14.93
N LEU A 80 -9.04 -21.91 -16.03
CA LEU A 80 -7.72 -21.58 -16.54
C LEU A 80 -7.60 -20.09 -16.91
N GLN A 81 -8.64 -19.51 -17.53
CA GLN A 81 -8.68 -18.09 -17.86
C GLN A 81 -8.64 -17.22 -16.59
N SER A 82 -9.46 -17.55 -15.59
CA SER A 82 -9.49 -16.80 -14.32
C SER A 82 -8.16 -16.92 -13.56
N LEU A 83 -7.49 -18.08 -13.60
CA LEU A 83 -6.17 -18.26 -12.99
C LEU A 83 -5.05 -17.49 -13.72
N GLN A 84 -5.10 -17.47 -15.06
CA GLN A 84 -4.16 -16.69 -15.86
C GLN A 84 -4.33 -15.19 -15.58
N TYR A 85 -5.57 -14.70 -15.57
CA TYR A 85 -5.86 -13.31 -15.22
C TYR A 85 -5.34 -12.95 -13.82
N LYS A 86 -5.62 -13.81 -12.81
CA LYS A 86 -5.09 -13.67 -11.45
C LYS A 86 -3.58 -13.51 -11.45
N LYS A 87 -2.86 -14.34 -12.21
CA LYS A 87 -1.39 -14.28 -12.28
C LYS A 87 -0.91 -12.93 -12.81
N ASP A 88 -1.53 -12.46 -13.90
CA ASP A 88 -1.15 -11.22 -14.56
C ASP A 88 -1.45 -9.99 -13.67
N ILE A 89 -2.60 -9.97 -13.00
CA ILE A 89 -2.96 -8.84 -12.13
C ILE A 89 -2.14 -8.80 -10.85
N VAL A 90 -1.83 -9.96 -10.24
CA VAL A 90 -0.97 -10.01 -9.05
C VAL A 90 0.44 -9.50 -9.37
N ALA A 91 0.98 -9.85 -10.54
CA ALA A 91 2.28 -9.33 -10.96
C ALA A 91 2.30 -7.80 -11.04
N ARG A 92 1.23 -7.19 -11.58
CA ARG A 92 1.10 -5.73 -11.65
C ARG A 92 0.91 -5.08 -10.28
N ILE A 93 0.13 -5.70 -9.39
CA ILE A 93 -0.04 -5.22 -8.00
C ILE A 93 1.31 -5.19 -7.28
N LEU A 94 2.14 -6.24 -7.46
CA LEU A 94 3.48 -6.28 -6.86
C LEU A 94 4.38 -5.16 -7.38
N GLU A 95 4.30 -4.86 -8.68
CA GLU A 95 5.03 -3.74 -9.27
C GLU A 95 4.57 -2.40 -8.68
N GLN A 96 3.27 -2.18 -8.51
CA GLN A 96 2.72 -1.00 -7.83
C GLN A 96 3.21 -0.90 -6.39
N ASP A 97 3.24 -2.01 -5.65
CA ASP A 97 3.71 -2.01 -4.27
C ASP A 97 5.17 -1.59 -4.15
N LEU A 98 6.03 -1.99 -5.09
CA LEU A 98 7.41 -1.49 -5.15
C LEU A 98 7.46 0.02 -5.39
N GLN A 99 6.60 0.55 -6.26
CA GLN A 99 6.52 1.99 -6.51
C GLN A 99 6.04 2.75 -5.27
N ILE A 100 5.01 2.23 -4.58
CA ILE A 100 4.48 2.80 -3.33
C ILE A 100 5.56 2.86 -2.27
N LEU A 101 6.27 1.75 -2.04
CA LEU A 101 7.38 1.69 -1.08
C LEU A 101 8.46 2.72 -1.41
N SER A 102 8.80 2.86 -2.70
CA SER A 102 9.78 3.84 -3.15
C SER A 102 9.32 5.28 -2.89
N ALA A 103 8.05 5.60 -3.16
CA ALA A 103 7.48 6.91 -2.91
C ALA A 103 7.50 7.26 -1.41
N ILE A 104 7.09 6.33 -0.56
CA ILE A 104 7.08 6.50 0.90
C ILE A 104 8.50 6.72 1.45
N GLU A 105 9.48 5.91 1.04
CA GLU A 105 10.87 6.07 1.51
C GLU A 105 11.51 7.37 1.03
N LYS A 106 11.17 7.82 -0.18
CA LYS A 106 11.60 9.12 -0.70
C LYS A 106 11.05 10.26 0.16
N GLU A 107 9.75 10.24 0.46
CA GLU A 107 9.10 11.28 1.26
C GLU A 107 9.63 11.30 2.70
N LYS A 108 9.72 10.13 3.33
CA LYS A 108 10.35 9.96 4.65
C LYS A 108 11.76 10.54 4.68
N SER A 109 12.56 10.30 3.65
CA SER A 109 13.90 10.86 3.53
C SER A 109 13.89 12.39 3.38
N SER A 110 12.89 12.94 2.69
CA SER A 110 12.69 14.40 2.56
C SER A 110 12.40 15.02 3.93
N ILE A 111 11.41 14.49 4.66
CA ILE A 111 11.02 14.95 5.99
C ILE A 111 12.20 14.93 6.98
N ILE A 112 13.02 13.88 6.97
CA ILE A 112 14.20 13.78 7.83
C ILE A 112 15.22 14.90 7.53
N LYS A 113 15.44 15.21 6.25
CA LYS A 113 16.34 16.30 5.86
C LYS A 113 15.82 17.65 6.31
N GLU A 114 14.52 17.91 6.12
CA GLU A 114 13.88 19.15 6.56
C GLU A 114 13.96 19.33 8.08
N LEU A 115 13.64 18.29 8.85
CA LEU A 115 13.77 18.30 10.32
C LEU A 115 15.21 18.59 10.78
N SER A 116 16.20 17.99 10.12
CA SER A 116 17.61 18.24 10.39
C SER A 116 18.00 19.70 10.12
N GLN A 117 17.53 20.26 9.00
CA GLN A 117 17.76 21.65 8.63
C GLN A 117 17.11 22.61 9.64
N VAL A 118 15.84 22.40 10.00
CA VAL A 118 15.14 23.20 11.02
C VAL A 118 15.89 23.17 12.35
N ARG A 119 16.37 22.00 12.79
CA ARG A 119 17.18 21.87 14.01
C ARG A 119 18.47 22.67 13.94
N THR A 120 19.13 22.68 12.77
CA THR A 120 20.39 23.41 12.55
C THR A 120 20.16 24.92 12.52
N THR A 121 19.14 25.39 11.80
CA THR A 121 18.72 26.80 11.78
C THR A 121 18.34 27.29 13.18
N LYS A 122 17.61 26.50 13.96
CA LYS A 122 17.24 26.84 15.35
C LYS A 122 18.49 26.99 16.24
N LYS A 123 19.48 26.11 16.09
CA LYS A 123 20.77 26.23 16.81
C LYS A 123 21.50 27.52 16.44
N ALA A 124 21.62 27.81 15.14
CA ALA A 124 22.28 29.02 14.66
C ALA A 124 21.60 30.28 15.22
N LEU A 125 20.27 30.39 15.11
CA LEU A 125 19.49 31.51 15.64
C LEU A 125 19.63 31.65 17.17
N GLY A 126 19.71 30.53 17.89
CA GLY A 126 19.97 30.51 19.34
C GLY A 126 21.34 31.11 19.68
N SER A 127 22.39 30.73 18.95
CA SER A 127 23.74 31.29 19.12
C SER A 127 23.80 32.80 18.87
N TYR A 128 23.06 33.31 17.87
CA TYR A 128 22.97 34.75 17.60
C TYR A 128 22.26 35.50 18.74
N LYS A 129 21.18 34.97 19.32
CA LYS A 129 20.49 35.60 20.46
C LYS A 129 21.34 35.60 21.75
N SER A 130 22.20 34.61 21.96
CA SER A 130 23.07 34.54 23.15
C SER A 130 24.35 35.39 23.05
N GLY A 131 24.71 35.90 21.87
CA GLY A 131 25.92 36.69 21.64
C GLY A 131 25.82 38.17 22.02
N GLY A 132 24.62 38.68 22.35
CA GLY A 132 24.34 40.10 22.56
C GLY A 132 24.40 40.62 24.01
N GLN A 133 24.79 39.80 24.99
CA GLN A 133 24.69 40.18 26.41
C GLN A 133 25.99 39.92 27.19
N LYS A 134 27.11 40.46 26.72
CA LYS A 134 28.34 40.66 27.52
C LYS A 134 29.08 41.94 27.10
N THR A 135 28.44 43.09 27.20
CA THR A 135 29.17 44.35 27.41
C THR A 135 29.20 44.57 28.92
N ARG A 136 30.32 44.19 29.54
CA ARG A 136 30.72 44.67 30.87
C ARG A 136 30.88 46.18 30.76
N LEU A 137 29.98 46.94 31.37
CA LEU A 137 30.26 48.30 31.80
C LEU A 137 30.63 48.18 33.28
N ASP A 138 31.92 48.01 33.55
CA ASP A 138 32.49 48.38 34.84
C ASP A 138 32.72 49.89 34.75
N GLU A 139 31.78 50.68 35.28
CA GLU A 139 32.00 52.10 35.54
C GLU A 139 32.85 52.22 36.82
N GLU A 140 34.15 52.46 36.66
CA GLU A 140 34.97 53.12 37.68
C GLU A 140 34.96 54.63 37.41
N ALA A 141 34.35 55.40 38.32
CA ALA A 141 34.65 56.83 38.56
C ALA A 141 34.18 57.22 39.97
#